data_AF-A0AAU8DJG4-F1
#
_entry.id   AF-A0AAU8DJG4-F1
#
_cell.length_a   1.000
_cell.length_b   1.000
_cell.length_c   1.000
_cell.angle_alpha   90.00
_cell.angle_beta   90.00
_cell.angle_gamma   90.00
#
_symmetry.space_group_name_H-M   'P 1'
#
loop_
_entity.id
_entity.type
_entity.pdbx_description
1 polymer ?
#
loop_
_entity_poly.entity_id
_entity_poly.type
_entity_poly.pdbx_seq_one_letter_code
_entity_poly.pdbx_strand_id
1 'polypeptide(L)' 'MKQPDEGNLFTDLMELGPAPTMARELVVIIISVAMVAVIFTVFGPTVPMVVAAGVIAVFLGVRFVIGLRHWRTRS' A
#
# COMPACT_ATOMS: atom_id res chain seq x y z
N MET A 1 5.51 -17.20 -21.14
CA MET A 1 4.33 -16.96 -20.29
C MET A 1 4.85 -16.17 -19.10
N LYS A 2 4.47 -14.90 -18.98
CA LYS A 2 4.92 -14.02 -17.88
C LYS A 2 4.30 -14.55 -16.60
N GLN A 3 5.08 -14.96 -15.60
CA GLN A 3 4.48 -15.41 -14.34
C GLN A 3 3.67 -14.23 -13.76
N PRO A 4 2.42 -14.44 -13.33
CA PRO A 4 1.61 -13.38 -12.73
C PRO A 4 2.21 -12.81 -11.42
N ASP A 5 3.28 -13.43 -10.91
CA ASP A 5 3.97 -13.05 -9.68
C ASP A 5 5.32 -12.32 -9.92
N GLU A 6 5.71 -12.06 -11.19
CA GLU A 6 7.01 -11.45 -11.59
C GLU A 6 7.14 -9.95 -11.29
N GLY A 7 6.08 -9.27 -10.82
CA GLY A 7 6.22 -7.90 -10.35
C GLY A 7 7.21 -7.84 -9.18
N ASN A 8 8.11 -6.87 -9.15
CA ASN A 8 8.97 -6.59 -8.00
C ASN A 8 8.15 -5.80 -6.94
N LEU A 9 8.60 -5.72 -5.69
CA LEU A 9 8.07 -4.81 -4.67
C LEU A 9 7.93 -3.36 -5.16
N PHE A 10 8.85 -2.90 -6.02
CA PHE A 10 8.74 -1.59 -6.67
C PHE A 10 7.53 -1.47 -7.60
N THR A 11 7.18 -2.56 -8.30
CA THR A 11 5.97 -2.61 -9.11
C THR A 11 4.74 -2.56 -8.20
N ASP A 12 4.74 -3.28 -7.08
CA ASP A 12 3.61 -3.27 -6.14
C ASP A 12 3.34 -1.88 -5.54
N LEU A 13 4.40 -1.11 -5.30
CA LEU A 13 4.32 0.27 -4.80
C LEU A 13 3.69 1.24 -5.80
N MET A 14 3.83 0.95 -7.10
CA MET A 14 3.29 1.78 -8.19
C MET A 14 1.92 1.30 -8.69
N GLU A 15 1.54 0.06 -8.36
CA GLU A 15 0.28 -0.52 -8.78
C GLU A 15 -0.89 0.05 -7.96
N LEU A 16 -2.06 0.21 -8.58
CA LEU A 16 -3.27 0.68 -7.90
C LEU A 16 -4.04 -0.47 -7.22
N GLY A 17 -3.89 -1.69 -7.72
CA GLY A 17 -4.51 -2.91 -7.18
C GLY A 17 -3.67 -3.58 -6.10
N PRO A 18 -4.25 -4.54 -5.34
CA PRO A 18 -3.54 -5.27 -4.28
C PRO A 18 -2.35 -6.07 -4.79
N ALA A 19 -1.31 -6.18 -3.97
CA ALA A 19 -0.13 -6.99 -4.28
C ALA A 19 -0.48 -8.49 -4.43
N PRO A 20 0.35 -9.28 -5.12
CA PRO A 20 0.07 -10.69 -5.39
C PRO A 20 -0.09 -11.55 -4.13
N THR A 21 0.52 -11.16 -3.01
CA THR A 21 0.45 -11.87 -1.72
C THR A 21 0.23 -10.92 -0.55
N MET A 22 -0.36 -11.44 0.54
CA MET A 22 -0.61 -10.69 1.77
C MET A 22 0.69 -10.14 2.39
N ALA A 23 1.76 -10.94 2.36
CA ALA A 23 3.07 -10.51 2.89
C ALA A 23 3.63 -9.32 2.11
N ARG A 24 3.54 -9.33 0.77
CA ARG A 24 3.99 -8.21 -0.07
C ARG A 24 3.16 -6.96 0.14
N GLU A 25 1.85 -7.09 0.25
CA GLU A 25 0.97 -5.95 0.54
C GLU A 25 1.31 -5.32 1.90
N LEU A 26 1.62 -6.13 2.90
CA LEU A 26 1.99 -5.63 4.23
C LEU A 26 3.30 -4.83 4.20
N VAL A 27 4.28 -5.26 3.38
CA VAL A 27 5.51 -4.50 3.12
C VAL A 27 5.21 -3.17 2.41
N VAL A 28 4.33 -3.17 1.40
CA VAL A 28 3.87 -1.95 0.73
C VAL A 28 3.27 -0.96 1.73
N ILE A 29 2.36 -1.43 2.58
CA ILE A 29 1.72 -0.60 3.62
C ILE A 29 2.76 0.00 4.56
N ILE A 30 3.71 -0.80 5.05
CA ILE A 30 4.78 -0.32 5.95
C ILE A 30 5.61 0.78 5.28
N ILE A 31 6.04 0.56 4.03
CA ILE A 31 6.83 1.54 3.28
C ILE A 31 6.04 2.83 3.06
N SER A 32 4.76 2.73 2.67
CA SER A 32 3.91 3.90 2.47
C SER A 32 3.70 4.70 3.75
N VAL A 33 3.44 4.03 4.88
CA VAL A 33 3.31 4.68 6.19
C VAL A 33 4.61 5.34 6.61
N ALA A 34 5.76 4.68 6.41
CA ALA A 34 7.07 5.26 6.70
C ALA A 34 7.33 6.53 5.87
N MET A 35 6.97 6.54 4.58
CA MET A 35 7.07 7.74 3.74
C MET A 35 6.20 8.88 4.26
N VAL A 36 4.94 8.59 4.64
CA VAL A 36 4.06 9.60 5.24
C VAL A 36 4.68 10.15 6.53
N ALA A 37 5.23 9.30 7.39
CA ALA A 37 5.89 9.73 8.62
C ALA A 37 7.11 10.64 8.37
N VAL A 38 7.92 10.33 7.34
CA VAL A 38 9.03 11.19 6.91
C VAL A 38 8.52 12.57 6.47
N ILE A 39 7.46 12.62 5.66
CA ILE A 39 6.83 13.88 5.23
C ILE A 39 6.35 14.69 6.44
N PHE A 40 5.70 14.03 7.41
CA PHE A 40 5.28 14.69 8.67
C PHE A 40 6.44 15.23 9.48
N THR A 41 7.56 14.51 9.52
CA THR A 41 8.75 14.92 10.25
C THR A 41 9.40 16.15 9.62
N VAL A 42 9.42 16.23 8.29
CA VAL A 42 10.06 17.34 7.55
C VAL A 42 9.20 18.60 7.54
N PHE A 43 7.89 18.47 7.29
CA PHE A 43 7.02 19.62 7.06
C PHE A 43 6.13 20.00 8.26
N GLY A 44 6.06 19.12 9.27
CA GLY A 44 5.18 19.30 10.43
C GLY A 44 3.70 19.05 10.12
N PRO A 45 2.84 18.86 11.14
CA PRO A 45 1.44 18.54 10.92
C PRO A 45 0.63 19.78 10.47
N THR A 46 0.24 19.80 9.20
CA THR A 46 -0.70 20.80 8.66
C THR A 46 -2.04 20.15 8.33
N VAL A 47 -3.14 20.92 8.31
CA VAL A 47 -4.47 20.40 7.95
C VAL A 47 -4.46 19.65 6.61
N PRO A 48 -3.88 20.18 5.51
CA PRO A 48 -3.81 19.45 4.24
C PRO A 48 -3.04 18.12 4.35
N MET A 49 -1.97 18.07 5.14
CA MET A 49 -1.20 16.84 5.34
C MET A 49 -1.97 15.77 6.11
N VAL A 50 -2.71 16.17 7.14
CA VAL A 50 -3.56 15.24 7.90
C VAL A 50 -4.67 14.68 7.01
N VAL A 51 -5.29 15.53 6.18
CA VAL A 51 -6.28 15.10 5.20
C VAL A 51 -5.67 14.12 4.19
N ALA A 52 -4.50 14.45 3.63
CA ALA A 52 -3.80 13.57 2.69
C ALA A 52 -3.43 12.22 3.31
N ALA A 53 -2.93 12.21 4.55
CA ALA A 53 -2.65 10.99 5.29
C ALA A 53 -3.91 10.14 5.51
N GLY A 54 -5.05 10.77 5.82
CA GLY A 54 -6.34 10.09 5.93
C GLY A 54 -6.76 9.42 4.61
N VAL A 55 -6.60 10.12 3.48
CA VAL A 55 -6.90 9.56 2.15
C VAL A 55 -5.98 8.38 1.84
N ILE A 56 -4.68 8.50 2.12
CA ILE A 56 -3.71 7.42 1.92
C ILE A 56 -4.06 6.20 2.79
N ALA A 57 -4.42 6.42 4.06
CA ALA A 57 -4.82 5.34 4.96
C ALA A 57 -6.08 4.60 4.46
N VAL A 58 -7.08 5.34 3.98
CA VAL A 58 -8.29 4.75 3.36
C VAL A 58 -7.92 3.95 2.11
N PHE A 59 -7.08 4.50 1.23
CA PHE A 59 -6.63 3.81 0.02
C PHE A 59 -5.93 2.49 0.34
N LEU A 60 -4.95 2.50 1.26
CA LEU A 60 -4.24 1.30 1.70
C LEU A 60 -5.19 0.27 2.34
N GLY A 61 -6.15 0.74 3.15
CA GLY A 61 -7.16 -0.12 3.75
C GLY A 61 -8.07 -0.79 2.71
N VAL A 62 -8.56 -0.03 1.73
CA VAL A 62 -9.40 -0.55 0.64
C VAL A 62 -8.63 -1.59 -0.18
N ARG A 63 -7.40 -1.27 -0.58
CA ARG A 63 -6.53 -2.18 -1.34
C ARG A 63 -6.31 -3.49 -0.58
N PHE A 64 -6.01 -3.42 0.71
CA PHE A 64 -5.84 -4.60 1.56
C PHE A 64 -7.12 -5.46 1.64
N VAL A 65 -8.28 -4.83 1.85
CA VAL A 65 -9.58 -5.54 1.91
C VAL A 65 -9.91 -6.24 0.58
N ILE A 66 -9.61 -5.61 -0.55
CA ILE A 66 -9.75 -6.25 -1.87
C ILE A 66 -8.79 -7.44 -1.99
N GLY A 67 -7.53 -7.26 -1.56
CA GLY A 67 -6.52 -8.31 -1.53
C GLY A 67 -6.92 -9.54 -0.72
N LEU A 68 -7.56 -9.37 0.44
CA LEU A 68 -8.03 -10.47 1.30
C LEU A 68 -8.93 -11.46 0.55
N ARG A 69 -9.81 -10.97 -0.34
CA ARG A 69 -10.67 -11.84 -1.16
C ARG A 69 -9.86 -12.65 -2.15
N HIS A 70 -8.83 -12.03 -2.74
CA HIS A 70 -8.01 -12.61 -3.80
C HIS A 70 -7.03 -13.67 -3.27
N TRP A 71 -6.43 -13.43 -2.10
CA TRP A 71 -5.47 -14.37 -1.51
C TRP A 71 -6.17 -15.60 -0.92
N ARG A 72 -7.38 -15.45 -0.37
CA ARG A 72 -8.15 -16.56 0.21
C ARG A 72 -8.65 -17.57 -0.82
N THR A 73 -8.76 -17.18 -2.09
CA THR A 73 -9.11 -18.10 -3.19
C THR A 73 -7.93 -18.89 -3.74
N ARG A 74 -6.68 -18.51 -3.39
CA ARG A 74 -5.46 -19.18 -3.88
C ARG A 74 -4.78 -20.08 -2.84
N SER A 75 -5.24 -20.06 -1.58
CA SER A 75 -4.82 -20.95 -0.49
C SER A 75 -5.68 -22.20 -0.42
#